data_AF-A0A5F8GX91-F1
#
_entry.id   AF-A0A5F8GX91-F1
#
_cell.length_a   1.000
_cell.length_b   1.000
_cell.length_c   1.000
_cell.angle_alpha   90.00
_cell.angle_beta   90.00
_cell.angle_gamma   90.00
#
_symmetry.space_group_name_H-M   'P 1'
#
loop_
_entity.id
_entity.type
_entity.pdbx_description
1 polymer ?
#
loop_
_entity_poly.entity_id
_entity_poly.type
_entity_poly.pdbx_seq_one_letter_code
_entity_poly.pdbx_strand_id
1 'polypeptide(L)'
;MGVSGITQRVKRLPPRMVSVGPLEVQHSFLLMPDSPLNLLGRNLLCKLRATITCSPDSSLSLEVPEESLNLLPVLLSENQEAKEPSIFEITKDIQESLWATSSSDVGLLKSAVPVQIKTKSSTPPSIPQYPLSKEAIEGITPVINSLIEQGIIIPCKSEYNTPILPIKKPKKGPDGKHIYRFVQDLRAVNNHIIKRHSVVSNIHTIISSIPSTATYFTVVDLCSAFFSIPIHENSRHIFAFT
;
A
#
# COMPACT_ATOMS: atom_id res chain seq x y z
N MET A 1 3.50 11.80 6.34
CA MET A 1 4.68 11.24 5.64
C MET A 1 4.97 12.10 4.42
N GLY A 2 6.24 12.45 4.16
CA GLY A 2 6.60 13.27 3.00
C GLY A 2 6.51 12.49 1.68
N VAL A 3 6.80 13.17 0.56
CA VAL A 3 6.81 12.61 -0.80
C VAL A 3 7.76 11.40 -0.94
N SER A 4 8.75 11.28 -0.05
CA SER A 4 9.72 10.18 0.02
C SER A 4 9.29 9.00 0.91
N GLY A 5 8.12 9.05 1.55
CA GLY A 5 7.69 8.03 2.51
C GLY A 5 8.47 8.03 3.84
N ILE A 6 9.37 8.99 4.04
CA ILE A 6 10.16 9.19 5.27
C ILE A 6 9.74 10.53 5.89
N THR A 7 9.76 10.61 7.23
CA THR A 7 9.57 11.89 7.93
C THR A 7 10.79 12.78 7.70
N GLN A 8 10.60 13.90 7.00
CA GLN A 8 11.66 14.86 6.70
C GLN A 8 11.24 16.25 7.19
N ARG A 9 12.17 16.98 7.83
CA ARG A 9 12.01 18.41 8.07
C ARG A 9 12.35 19.16 6.79
N VAL A 10 11.38 19.93 6.31
CA VAL A 10 11.53 20.70 5.06
C VAL A 10 11.67 22.18 5.38
N LYS A 11 12.57 22.87 4.68
CA LYS A 11 12.78 24.31 4.86
C LYS A 11 11.68 25.11 4.16
N ARG A 12 11.10 26.06 4.88
CA ARG A 12 10.23 27.08 4.31
C ARG A 12 11.05 28.28 3.86
N LEU A 13 10.79 28.75 2.64
CA LEU A 13 11.41 29.98 2.13
C LEU A 13 10.82 31.20 2.83
N PRO A 14 11.61 32.29 2.96
CA PRO A 14 11.05 33.57 3.40
C PRO A 14 9.94 34.02 2.43
N PRO A 15 8.93 34.77 2.91
CA PRO A 15 7.83 35.21 2.07
C PRO A 15 8.33 36.00 0.85
N ARG A 16 7.85 35.66 -0.34
CA ARG A 16 8.16 36.33 -1.60
C ARG A 16 6.91 36.92 -2.22
N MET A 17 7.05 38.06 -2.91
CA MET A 17 5.98 38.61 -3.73
C MET A 17 5.80 37.76 -4.99
N VAL A 18 4.56 37.40 -5.28
CA VAL A 18 4.16 36.57 -6.41
C VAL A 18 2.94 37.19 -7.07
N SER A 19 2.92 37.20 -8.40
CA SER A 19 1.74 37.59 -9.17
C SER A 19 0.83 36.38 -9.42
N VAL A 20 -0.45 36.52 -9.09
CA VAL A 20 -1.50 35.55 -9.41
C VAL A 20 -2.57 36.26 -10.21
N GLY A 21 -2.49 36.18 -11.53
CA GLY A 21 -3.32 36.99 -12.41
C GLY A 21 -3.06 38.49 -12.19
N PRO A 22 -4.09 39.32 -11.93
CA PRO A 22 -3.93 40.76 -11.69
C PRO A 22 -3.48 41.11 -10.25
N LEU A 23 -3.32 40.13 -9.36
CA LEU A 23 -3.03 40.37 -7.95
C LEU A 23 -1.57 40.11 -7.59
N GLU A 24 -1.01 40.96 -6.73
CA GLU A 24 0.30 40.77 -6.11
C GLU A 24 0.16 40.30 -4.66
N VAL A 25 0.79 39.17 -4.33
CA VAL A 25 0.59 38.49 -3.05
C VAL A 25 1.90 38.05 -2.43
N GLN A 26 2.02 38.16 -1.10
CA GLN A 26 3.18 37.69 -0.37
C GLN A 26 2.95 36.25 0.10
N HIS A 27 3.78 35.30 -0.34
CA HIS A 27 3.63 33.89 0.00
C HIS A 27 4.97 33.18 0.27
N SER A 28 4.95 32.27 1.25
CA SER A 28 6.11 31.46 1.64
C SER A 28 5.99 30.04 1.13
N PHE A 29 6.87 29.65 0.21
CA PHE A 29 6.89 28.32 -0.38
C PHE A 29 7.70 27.31 0.44
N LEU A 30 7.33 26.05 0.34
CA LEU A 30 8.08 24.92 0.91
C LEU A 30 9.10 24.43 -0.13
N LEU A 31 10.39 24.39 0.22
CA LEU A 31 11.45 23.95 -0.68
C LEU A 31 11.82 22.49 -0.41
N MET A 32 11.53 21.60 -1.36
CA MET A 32 11.92 20.19 -1.33
C MET A 32 12.82 19.84 -2.53
N PRO A 33 14.15 19.93 -2.39
CA PRO A 33 15.08 19.66 -3.49
C PRO A 33 14.97 18.23 -4.03
N ASP A 34 14.67 17.27 -3.14
CA ASP A 34 14.59 15.84 -3.47
C ASP A 34 13.22 15.41 -4.01
N SER A 35 12.28 16.35 -4.22
CA SER A 35 10.95 16.02 -4.76
C SER A 35 11.04 15.71 -6.26
N PRO A 36 10.59 14.53 -6.71
CA PRO A 36 10.57 14.18 -8.14
C PRO A 36 9.56 15.01 -8.94
N LEU A 37 8.64 15.69 -8.26
CA LEU A 37 7.61 16.53 -8.86
C LEU A 37 7.72 17.95 -8.33
N ASN A 38 7.72 18.91 -9.25
CA ASN A 38 7.62 20.31 -8.91
C ASN A 38 6.14 20.64 -8.67
N LEU A 39 5.75 20.79 -7.41
CA LEU A 39 4.39 21.16 -7.01
C LEU A 39 4.19 22.70 -6.96
N LEU A 40 5.01 23.46 -7.70
CA LEU A 40 5.05 24.92 -7.75
C LEU A 40 3.63 25.52 -7.64
N GLY A 41 3.38 26.20 -6.52
CA GLY A 41 2.12 26.89 -6.31
C GLY A 41 0.90 26.00 -6.05
N ARG A 42 0.98 24.66 -6.01
CA ARG A 42 -0.19 23.81 -5.68
C ARG A 42 -0.82 24.19 -4.35
N ASN A 43 -0.02 24.45 -3.33
CA ASN A 43 -0.51 24.90 -2.02
C ASN A 43 -1.28 26.22 -2.16
N LEU A 44 -0.72 27.17 -2.92
CA LEU A 44 -1.33 28.45 -3.21
C LEU A 44 -2.64 28.28 -4.01
N LEU A 45 -2.63 27.50 -5.09
CA LEU A 45 -3.80 27.18 -5.91
C LEU A 45 -4.90 26.48 -5.09
N CYS A 46 -4.55 25.57 -4.19
CA CYS A 46 -5.50 24.96 -3.25
C CYS A 46 -6.08 25.99 -2.27
N LYS A 47 -5.26 26.89 -1.70
CA LYS A 47 -5.74 27.99 -0.85
C LYS A 47 -6.69 28.93 -1.60
N LEU A 48 -6.42 29.16 -2.88
CA LEU A 48 -7.22 29.97 -3.79
C LEU A 48 -8.44 29.24 -4.35
N ARG A 49 -8.64 27.96 -4.00
CA ARG A 49 -9.69 27.10 -4.57
C ARG A 49 -9.70 27.11 -6.11
N ALA A 50 -8.51 27.22 -6.69
CA ALA A 50 -8.36 27.31 -8.13
C ALA A 50 -8.71 25.96 -8.79
N THR A 51 -9.53 26.03 -9.83
CA THR A 51 -9.93 24.88 -10.65
C THR A 51 -9.11 24.86 -11.92
N ILE A 52 -8.42 23.75 -12.19
CA ILE A 52 -7.72 23.53 -13.46
C ILE A 52 -8.59 22.65 -14.31
N THR A 53 -9.09 23.18 -15.43
CA THR A 53 -9.85 22.42 -16.42
C THR A 53 -8.92 22.08 -17.58
N CYS A 54 -8.87 20.80 -17.94
CA CYS A 54 -8.16 20.33 -19.12
C CYS A 54 -9.17 20.03 -20.21
N SER A 55 -9.08 20.77 -21.31
CA SER A 55 -9.98 20.63 -22.45
C SER A 55 -9.48 19.54 -23.41
N PRO A 56 -10.37 18.92 -24.21
CA PRO A 56 -10.00 17.87 -25.17
C PRO A 56 -9.01 18.32 -26.26
N ASP A 57 -8.89 19.63 -26.49
CA ASP A 57 -7.91 20.25 -27.37
C ASP A 57 -6.51 20.41 -26.74
N SER A 58 -6.28 19.81 -25.57
CA SER A 58 -5.07 19.94 -24.75
C SER A 58 -4.83 21.34 -24.20
N SER A 59 -5.83 22.24 -24.22
CA SER A 59 -5.74 23.51 -23.52
C SER A 59 -5.98 23.33 -22.01
N LEU A 60 -5.25 24.10 -21.22
CA LEU A 60 -5.38 24.15 -19.76
C LEU A 60 -5.92 25.53 -19.38
N SER A 61 -7.08 25.58 -18.72
CA SER A 61 -7.63 26.81 -18.16
C SER A 61 -7.61 26.74 -16.64
N LEU A 62 -7.14 27.83 -16.01
CA LEU A 62 -7.14 28.00 -14.57
C LEU A 62 -8.24 29.00 -14.21
N GLU A 63 -9.24 28.56 -13.46
CA GLU A 63 -10.30 29.40 -12.94
C GLU A 63 -10.14 29.57 -11.42
N VAL A 64 -10.15 30.82 -10.96
CA VAL A 64 -10.10 31.15 -9.53
C VAL A 64 -11.40 31.85 -9.17
N PRO A 65 -12.19 31.34 -8.22
CA PRO A 65 -13.44 31.99 -7.81
C PRO A 65 -13.19 33.42 -7.31
N GLU A 66 -13.97 34.41 -7.75
CA GLU A 66 -13.80 35.81 -7.34
C GLU A 66 -13.89 36.01 -5.81
N GLU A 67 -14.72 35.23 -5.13
CA GLU A 67 -14.80 35.20 -3.67
C GLU A 67 -13.46 34.85 -3.01
N SER A 68 -12.67 33.96 -3.64
CA SER A 68 -11.34 33.58 -3.16
C SER A 68 -10.31 34.68 -3.43
N LEU A 69 -10.51 35.50 -4.46
CA LEU A 69 -9.70 36.70 -4.75
C LEU A 69 -9.95 37.82 -3.72
N ASN A 70 -11.18 37.95 -3.23
CA ASN A 70 -11.54 38.95 -2.21
C ASN A 70 -11.09 38.54 -0.79
N LEU A 71 -11.06 37.24 -0.49
CA LEU A 71 -10.59 36.70 0.79
C LEU A 71 -9.08 36.44 0.83
N LEU A 72 -8.37 36.76 -0.25
CA LEU A 72 -6.98 36.39 -0.48
C LEU A 72 -5.99 36.92 0.57
N PRO A 73 -6.12 38.17 1.08
CA PRO A 73 -5.31 38.64 2.20
C PRO A 73 -5.54 37.86 3.50
N VAL A 74 -6.77 37.35 3.72
CA VAL A 74 -7.16 36.54 4.89
C VAL A 74 -6.70 35.08 4.74
N LEU A 75 -6.80 34.52 3.54
CA LEU A 75 -6.33 33.15 3.22
C LEU A 75 -4.80 33.01 3.28
N LEU A 76 -4.09 34.12 3.04
CA LEU A 76 -2.63 34.19 3.07
C LEU A 76 -2.04 34.70 4.38
N SER A 77 -2.82 35.38 5.22
CA SER A 77 -2.39 35.72 6.58
C SER A 77 -2.43 34.46 7.44
N GLU A 78 -1.26 33.87 7.63
CA GLU A 78 -1.06 32.73 8.52
C GLU A 78 -1.15 33.17 9.97
N ASN A 79 -2.36 33.44 10.45
CA ASN A 79 -2.64 33.68 11.87
C ASN A 79 -3.83 32.89 12.40
N GLN A 80 -4.24 31.85 11.69
CA GLN A 80 -4.93 30.77 12.37
C GLN A 80 -3.94 29.60 12.40
N GLU A 81 -3.46 29.29 13.61
CA GLU A 81 -3.33 27.89 14.00
C GLU A 81 -4.59 27.22 13.47
N ALA A 82 -4.47 26.53 12.33
CA ALA A 82 -5.51 25.66 11.88
C ALA A 82 -5.69 24.74 13.08
N LYS A 83 -6.78 24.92 13.83
CA LYS A 83 -7.20 24.00 14.89
C LYS A 83 -7.06 22.64 14.23
N GLU A 84 -6.04 21.88 14.61
CA GLU A 84 -5.88 20.53 14.09
C GLU A 84 -7.27 19.92 14.30
N PRO A 85 -7.95 19.48 13.24
CA PRO A 85 -9.28 18.91 13.40
C PRO A 85 -9.11 17.85 14.49
N SER A 86 -9.90 18.00 15.56
CA SER A 86 -9.85 17.14 16.74
C SER A 86 -9.59 15.72 16.27
N ILE A 87 -8.49 15.12 16.71
CA ILE A 87 -8.13 13.74 16.39
C ILE A 87 -9.42 12.95 16.55
N PHE A 88 -9.94 12.41 15.44
CA PHE A 88 -11.08 11.51 15.51
C PHE A 88 -10.58 10.34 16.34
N GLU A 89 -11.00 10.29 17.61
CA GLU A 89 -10.72 9.13 18.44
C GLU A 89 -11.42 7.96 17.77
N ILE A 90 -10.64 6.97 17.36
CA ILE A 90 -11.18 5.69 16.95
C ILE A 90 -12.02 5.21 18.12
N THR A 91 -13.33 5.13 17.91
CA THR A 91 -14.30 4.75 18.94
C THR A 91 -13.84 3.45 19.60
N LYS A 92 -13.89 3.38 20.94
CA LYS A 92 -13.54 2.19 21.72
C LYS A 92 -14.40 0.96 21.39
N ASP A 93 -15.39 1.14 20.53
CA ASP A 93 -16.32 0.13 20.03
C ASP A 93 -15.69 -0.81 18.98
N ILE A 94 -14.52 -0.48 18.42
CA ILE A 94 -13.79 -1.41 17.55
C ILE A 94 -13.15 -2.49 18.41
N GLN A 95 -13.57 -3.74 18.21
CA GLN A 95 -13.02 -4.88 18.95
C GLN A 95 -11.52 -5.02 18.69
N GLU A 96 -10.73 -5.13 19.77
CA GLU A 96 -9.27 -5.30 19.69
C GLU A 96 -8.88 -6.55 18.86
N SER A 97 -9.73 -7.58 18.85
CA SER A 97 -9.53 -8.80 18.06
C SER A 97 -9.52 -8.60 16.54
N LEU A 98 -9.92 -7.44 16.03
CA LEU A 98 -9.85 -7.11 14.60
C LEU A 98 -8.43 -6.76 14.16
N TRP A 99 -7.57 -6.35 15.10
CA TRP A 99 -6.22 -5.90 14.80
C TRP A 99 -5.23 -7.06 14.93
N ALA A 100 -4.38 -7.22 13.91
CA ALA A 100 -3.26 -8.14 14.00
C ALA A 100 -2.29 -7.68 15.10
N THR A 101 -1.95 -8.59 16.02
CA THR A 101 -1.00 -8.37 17.10
C THR A 101 0.43 -8.63 16.65
N SER A 102 0.60 -9.49 15.64
CA SER A 102 1.89 -9.84 15.06
C SER A 102 1.84 -9.81 13.54
N SER A 103 3.00 -9.62 12.90
CA SER A 103 3.11 -9.69 11.43
C SER A 103 2.92 -11.09 10.84
N SER A 104 2.77 -12.10 11.71
CA SER A 104 2.53 -13.50 11.38
C SER A 104 1.09 -13.92 11.69
N ASP A 105 0.25 -12.99 12.16
CA ASP A 105 -1.16 -13.29 12.39
C ASP A 105 -1.85 -13.46 11.04
N VAL A 106 -2.73 -14.45 11.00
CA VAL A 106 -3.50 -14.79 9.81
C VAL A 106 -4.96 -14.91 10.20
N GLY A 107 -5.79 -14.07 9.59
CA GLY A 107 -7.25 -14.18 9.71
C GLY A 107 -7.79 -15.32 8.84
N LEU A 108 -9.07 -15.68 9.02
CA LEU A 108 -9.77 -16.60 8.13
C LEU A 108 -11.08 -15.96 7.65
N LEU A 109 -11.22 -15.78 6.35
CA LEU A 109 -12.41 -15.19 5.73
C LEU A 109 -13.51 -16.25 5.61
N LYS A 110 -14.32 -16.40 6.66
CA LYS A 110 -15.37 -17.43 6.75
C LYS A 110 -16.44 -17.35 5.66
N SER A 111 -16.66 -16.17 5.09
CA SER A 111 -17.62 -15.94 4.00
C SER A 111 -17.08 -16.28 2.61
N ALA A 112 -15.77 -16.51 2.48
CA ALA A 112 -15.16 -16.80 1.19
C ALA A 112 -15.39 -18.27 0.78
N VAL A 113 -15.79 -18.46 -0.47
CA VAL A 113 -15.80 -19.78 -1.10
C VAL A 113 -14.35 -20.21 -1.35
N PRO A 114 -13.93 -21.42 -0.89
CA PRO A 114 -12.57 -21.90 -1.10
C PRO A 114 -12.17 -21.88 -2.57
N VAL A 115 -10.98 -21.34 -2.86
CA VAL A 115 -10.51 -21.14 -4.22
C VAL A 115 -10.09 -22.46 -4.83
N GLN A 116 -10.83 -22.90 -5.85
CA GLN A 116 -10.44 -24.02 -6.69
C GLN A 116 -9.55 -23.52 -7.83
N ILE A 117 -8.44 -24.20 -8.10
CA ILE A 117 -7.48 -23.86 -9.14
C ILE A 117 -7.60 -24.85 -10.28
N LYS A 118 -7.70 -24.33 -11.50
CA LYS A 118 -7.74 -25.13 -12.72
C LYS A 118 -6.34 -25.17 -13.34
N THR A 119 -5.86 -26.35 -13.65
CA THR A 119 -4.55 -26.58 -14.29
C THR A 119 -4.71 -27.00 -15.74
N LYS A 120 -3.64 -26.85 -16.52
CA LYS A 120 -3.57 -27.35 -17.90
C LYS A 120 -3.35 -28.87 -17.89
N SER A 121 -3.72 -29.56 -18.97
CA SER A 121 -3.55 -31.02 -19.12
C SER A 121 -2.11 -31.49 -19.34
N SER A 122 -1.11 -30.83 -18.76
CA SER A 122 0.31 -31.21 -18.87
C SER A 122 0.82 -31.85 -17.57
N THR A 123 2.06 -32.35 -17.60
CA THR A 123 2.72 -32.89 -16.40
C THR A 123 2.81 -31.84 -15.29
N PRO A 124 2.51 -32.20 -14.02
CA PRO A 124 2.73 -31.34 -12.87
C PRO A 124 4.19 -30.88 -12.75
N PRO A 125 4.46 -29.59 -12.48
CA PRO A 125 5.81 -29.11 -12.22
C PRO A 125 6.34 -29.63 -10.88
N SER A 126 7.47 -30.33 -10.94
CA SER A 126 8.25 -30.75 -9.77
C SER A 126 9.67 -30.20 -9.87
N ILE A 127 9.91 -29.09 -9.17
CA ILE A 127 11.21 -28.40 -9.14
C ILE A 127 11.87 -28.68 -7.81
N PRO A 128 13.12 -29.21 -7.77
CA PRO A 128 13.80 -29.51 -6.52
C PRO A 128 14.12 -28.24 -5.72
N GLN A 129 14.21 -28.39 -4.40
CA GLN A 129 14.62 -27.30 -3.51
C GLN A 129 16.04 -26.85 -3.84
N TYR A 130 16.22 -25.52 -3.97
CA TYR A 130 17.56 -24.95 -4.13
C TYR A 130 18.37 -25.10 -2.83
N PRO A 131 19.69 -25.28 -2.90
CA PRO A 131 20.53 -25.34 -1.72
C PRO A 131 20.33 -24.11 -0.83
N LEU A 132 20.02 -24.33 0.45
CA LEU A 132 19.87 -23.28 1.45
C LEU A 132 21.09 -23.25 2.36
N SER A 133 21.50 -22.04 2.76
CA SER A 133 22.53 -21.89 3.79
C SER A 133 21.97 -22.28 5.17
N LYS A 134 22.85 -22.70 6.09
CA LYS A 134 22.44 -23.01 7.48
C LYS A 134 21.72 -21.85 8.15
N GLU A 135 22.24 -20.64 7.96
CA GLU A 135 21.63 -19.40 8.48
C GLU A 135 20.19 -19.20 7.96
N ALA A 136 19.97 -19.47 6.67
CA ALA A 136 18.65 -19.34 6.06
C ALA A 136 17.66 -20.39 6.60
N ILE A 137 18.13 -21.63 6.80
CA ILE A 137 17.33 -22.72 7.38
C ILE A 137 16.94 -22.37 8.82
N GLU A 138 17.90 -22.01 9.67
CA GLU A 138 17.65 -21.63 11.07
C GLU A 138 16.71 -20.42 11.15
N GLY A 139 16.88 -19.45 10.26
CA GLY A 139 16.07 -18.23 10.23
C GLY A 139 14.63 -18.45 9.76
N ILE A 140 14.39 -19.37 8.83
CA ILE A 140 13.04 -19.64 8.29
C ILE A 140 12.27 -20.68 9.09
N THR A 141 12.96 -21.59 9.78
CA THR A 141 12.36 -22.66 10.61
C THR A 141 11.25 -22.16 11.55
N PRO A 142 11.45 -21.10 12.38
CA PRO A 142 10.38 -20.62 13.26
C PRO A 142 9.16 -20.09 12.50
N VAL A 143 9.36 -19.53 11.30
CA VAL A 143 8.26 -19.05 10.45
C VAL A 143 7.44 -20.23 9.94
N ILE A 144 8.10 -21.30 9.46
CA ILE A 144 7.41 -22.51 9.00
C ILE A 144 6.66 -23.20 10.14
N ASN A 145 7.29 -23.35 11.31
CA ASN A 145 6.66 -23.97 12.47
C ASN A 145 5.38 -23.21 12.89
N SER A 146 5.45 -21.88 12.94
CA SER A 146 4.27 -21.06 13.25
C SER A 146 3.15 -21.24 12.22
N LEU A 147 3.46 -21.32 10.93
CA LEU A 147 2.47 -21.55 9.88
C LEU A 147 1.87 -22.97 9.93
N ILE A 148 2.62 -23.97 10.41
CA ILE A 148 2.12 -25.34 10.66
C ILE A 148 1.19 -25.34 11.88
N GLU A 149 1.59 -24.71 12.98
CA GLU A 149 0.78 -24.59 14.20
C GLU A 149 -0.56 -23.88 13.94
N GLN A 150 -0.54 -22.87 13.07
CA GLN A 150 -1.75 -22.16 12.62
C GLN A 150 -2.59 -22.96 11.59
N GLY A 151 -2.12 -24.12 11.12
CA GLY A 151 -2.81 -24.97 10.14
C GLY A 151 -2.80 -24.43 8.72
N ILE A 152 -1.96 -23.43 8.41
CA ILE A 152 -1.82 -22.86 7.06
C ILE A 152 -1.00 -23.78 6.17
N ILE A 153 0.06 -24.37 6.73
CA ILE A 153 0.88 -25.39 6.08
C ILE A 153 0.50 -26.75 6.67
N ILE A 154 0.22 -27.72 5.79
CA ILE A 154 -0.10 -29.08 6.19
C ILE A 154 0.85 -30.07 5.49
N PRO A 155 1.30 -31.13 6.18
CA PRO A 155 2.03 -32.22 5.53
C PRO A 155 1.19 -32.86 4.42
N CYS A 156 1.78 -33.05 3.24
CA CYS A 156 1.10 -33.71 2.13
C CYS A 156 2.08 -34.55 1.30
N LYS A 157 1.54 -35.41 0.45
CA LYS A 157 2.25 -36.02 -0.67
C LYS A 157 1.72 -35.40 -1.95
N SER A 158 2.59 -34.89 -2.80
CA SER A 158 2.20 -34.22 -4.04
C SER A 158 3.16 -34.58 -5.17
N GLU A 159 2.63 -34.62 -6.39
CA GLU A 159 3.42 -34.67 -7.62
C GLU A 159 4.02 -33.30 -7.98
N TYR A 160 3.49 -32.23 -7.37
CA TYR A 160 4.03 -30.89 -7.49
C TYR A 160 5.13 -30.68 -6.46
N ASN A 161 6.15 -29.92 -6.84
CA ASN A 161 7.10 -29.37 -5.89
C ASN A 161 7.62 -28.03 -6.41
N THR A 162 7.74 -27.06 -5.53
CA THR A 162 8.33 -25.76 -5.83
C THR A 162 9.30 -25.36 -4.73
N PRO A 163 10.41 -24.70 -5.07
CA PRO A 163 11.39 -24.31 -4.07
C PRO A 163 10.91 -23.12 -3.25
N ILE A 164 11.34 -23.08 -2.00
CA ILE A 164 11.19 -21.95 -1.10
C ILE A 164 12.46 -21.10 -1.10
N LEU A 165 12.26 -19.80 -0.90
CA LEU A 165 13.27 -18.76 -0.89
C LEU A 165 13.17 -18.00 0.43
N PRO A 166 14.04 -18.28 1.41
CA PRO A 166 14.12 -17.48 2.63
C PRO A 166 14.68 -16.08 2.32
N ILE A 167 13.85 -15.04 2.45
CA ILE A 167 14.25 -13.67 2.17
C ILE A 167 14.47 -12.90 3.47
N LYS A 168 15.66 -12.31 3.65
CA LYS A 168 15.95 -11.42 4.78
C LYS A 168 15.11 -10.14 4.67
N LYS A 169 14.36 -9.81 5.72
CA LYS A 169 13.71 -8.51 5.84
C LYS A 169 14.77 -7.42 6.08
N PRO A 170 14.58 -6.19 5.58
CA PRO A 170 15.49 -5.08 5.84
C PRO A 170 15.57 -4.72 7.32
N LYS A 171 14.45 -4.86 8.04
CA LYS A 171 14.38 -4.65 9.49
C LYS A 171 14.88 -5.90 10.22
N LYS A 172 15.74 -5.68 11.22
CA LYS A 172 16.20 -6.70 12.15
C LYS A 172 15.21 -6.89 13.30
N GLY A 173 15.28 -8.04 13.95
CA GLY A 173 14.53 -8.35 15.16
C GLY A 173 14.98 -7.50 16.35
N PRO A 174 14.19 -7.50 17.44
CA PRO A 174 14.55 -6.81 18.69
C PRO A 174 15.86 -7.34 19.31
N ASP A 175 16.22 -8.57 18.98
CA ASP A 175 17.47 -9.26 19.34
C ASP A 175 18.64 -8.98 18.36
N GLY A 176 18.43 -8.10 17.37
CA GLY A 176 19.44 -7.76 16.36
C GLY A 176 19.65 -8.82 15.27
N LYS A 177 18.88 -9.92 15.29
CA LYS A 177 18.97 -10.98 14.27
C LYS A 177 18.19 -10.62 13.00
N HIS A 178 18.55 -11.27 11.90
CA HIS A 178 17.79 -11.14 10.66
C HIS A 178 16.42 -11.82 10.80
N ILE A 179 15.36 -11.08 10.49
CA ILE A 179 14.02 -11.66 10.34
C ILE A 179 13.91 -12.19 8.92
N TYR A 180 13.44 -13.42 8.76
CA TYR A 180 13.23 -14.03 7.45
C TYR A 180 11.76 -13.96 7.05
N ARG A 181 11.52 -13.97 5.74
CA ARG A 181 10.21 -14.10 5.12
C ARG A 181 10.18 -15.37 4.28
N PHE A 182 9.10 -16.11 4.42
CA PHE A 182 8.77 -17.22 3.55
C PHE A 182 8.31 -16.71 2.18
N VAL A 183 8.98 -17.14 1.12
CA VAL A 183 8.58 -16.88 -0.26
C VAL A 183 8.69 -18.21 -1.02
N GLN A 184 7.69 -18.52 -1.83
CA GLN A 184 7.68 -19.71 -2.67
C GLN A 184 7.83 -19.30 -4.13
N ASP A 185 8.69 -20.00 -4.87
CA ASP A 185 8.84 -19.75 -6.30
C ASP A 185 7.76 -20.47 -7.10
N LEU A 186 6.65 -19.77 -7.32
CA LEU A 186 5.49 -20.29 -8.02
C LEU A 186 5.53 -20.09 -9.54
N ARG A 187 6.68 -19.73 -10.14
CA ARG A 187 6.74 -19.44 -11.59
C ARG A 187 6.29 -20.62 -12.45
N ALA A 188 6.75 -21.83 -12.14
CA ALA A 188 6.37 -23.03 -12.89
C ALA A 188 4.88 -23.40 -12.69
N VAL A 189 4.39 -23.28 -11.46
CA VAL A 189 2.96 -23.46 -11.13
C VAL A 189 2.09 -22.45 -11.88
N ASN A 190 2.47 -21.17 -11.88
CA ASN A 190 1.75 -20.11 -12.58
C ASN A 190 1.69 -20.33 -14.10
N ASN A 191 2.70 -20.95 -14.70
CA ASN A 191 2.70 -21.32 -16.11
C ASN A 191 1.78 -22.53 -16.40
N HIS A 192 1.59 -23.40 -15.41
CA HIS A 192 0.77 -24.59 -15.50
C HIS A 192 -0.73 -24.31 -15.21
N ILE A 193 -1.05 -23.25 -14.48
CA ILE A 193 -2.43 -22.85 -14.15
C ILE A 193 -3.13 -22.19 -15.34
N ILE A 194 -4.46 -22.40 -15.45
CA ILE A 194 -5.33 -21.66 -16.37
C ILE A 194 -5.60 -20.27 -15.76
N LYS A 195 -5.12 -19.23 -16.45
CA LYS A 195 -5.23 -17.84 -15.99
C LYS A 195 -6.70 -17.40 -15.95
N ARG A 196 -7.04 -16.64 -14.90
CA ARG A 196 -8.31 -15.91 -14.80
C ARG A 196 -8.13 -14.48 -15.31
N HIS A 197 -9.23 -13.89 -15.76
CA HIS A 197 -9.24 -12.47 -16.07
C HIS A 197 -9.03 -11.65 -14.79
N SER A 198 -8.18 -10.61 -14.87
CA SER A 198 -7.96 -9.69 -13.76
C SER A 198 -9.18 -8.80 -13.57
N VAL A 199 -9.76 -8.82 -12.37
CA VAL A 199 -10.89 -7.94 -12.01
C VAL A 199 -10.44 -6.71 -11.21
N VAL A 200 -9.13 -6.58 -10.93
CA VAL A 200 -8.59 -5.46 -10.15
C VAL A 200 -8.59 -4.20 -11.01
N SER A 201 -9.29 -3.16 -10.52
CA SER A 201 -9.36 -1.86 -11.17
C SER A 201 -8.03 -1.10 -11.07
N ASN A 202 -7.77 -0.21 -12.03
CA ASN A 202 -6.61 0.68 -11.99
C ASN A 202 -6.72 1.64 -10.80
N ILE A 203 -5.59 1.90 -10.12
CA ILE A 203 -5.49 2.82 -8.98
C ILE A 203 -6.05 4.20 -9.32
N HIS A 204 -5.79 4.73 -10.52
CA HIS A 204 -6.31 6.03 -10.95
C HIS A 204 -7.85 6.05 -10.96
N THR A 205 -8.47 4.96 -11.42
CA THR A 205 -9.93 4.81 -11.43
C THR A 205 -10.50 4.73 -10.01
N ILE A 206 -9.81 4.03 -9.10
CA ILE A 206 -10.22 3.94 -7.69
C ILE A 206 -10.13 5.33 -7.04
N ILE A 207 -9.03 6.05 -7.25
CA ILE A 207 -8.85 7.39 -6.65
C ILE A 207 -9.84 8.39 -7.23
N SER A 208 -10.13 8.35 -8.54
CA SER A 208 -11.11 9.27 -9.15
C SER A 208 -12.54 9.01 -8.72
N SER A 209 -12.83 7.84 -8.14
CA SER A 209 -14.15 7.53 -7.56
C SER A 209 -14.39 8.19 -6.20
N ILE A 210 -13.33 8.72 -5.57
CA ILE A 210 -13.44 9.41 -4.28
C ILE A 210 -14.11 10.78 -4.48
N PRO A 211 -15.24 11.07 -3.81
CA PRO A 211 -15.91 12.36 -3.94
C PRO A 211 -15.01 13.52 -3.51
N SER A 212 -15.04 14.62 -4.26
CA SER A 212 -14.31 15.85 -3.92
C SER A 212 -14.78 16.51 -2.63
N THR A 213 -15.98 16.16 -2.17
CA THR A 213 -16.56 16.61 -0.90
C THR A 213 -16.04 15.84 0.32
N ALA A 214 -15.35 14.72 0.13
CA ALA A 214 -14.78 13.95 1.23
C ALA A 214 -13.57 14.66 1.84
N THR A 215 -13.63 14.94 3.15
CA THR A 215 -12.60 15.70 3.88
C THR A 215 -11.80 14.86 4.87
N TYR A 216 -12.30 13.69 5.25
CA TYR A 216 -11.66 12.78 6.20
C TYR A 216 -11.41 11.42 5.55
N PHE A 217 -10.20 10.89 5.76
CA PHE A 217 -9.76 9.62 5.19
C PHE A 217 -9.16 8.73 6.27
N THR A 218 -9.48 7.45 6.20
CA THR A 218 -8.86 6.39 7.02
C THR A 218 -8.29 5.34 6.09
N VAL A 219 -7.06 4.92 6.36
CA VAL A 219 -6.37 3.88 5.58
C VAL A 219 -6.15 2.68 6.48
N VAL A 220 -6.57 1.51 6.02
CA VAL A 220 -6.38 0.24 6.70
C VAL A 220 -5.64 -0.70 5.76
N ASP A 221 -4.63 -1.38 6.26
CA ASP A 221 -3.91 -2.44 5.54
C ASP A 221 -4.20 -3.79 6.19
N LEU A 222 -4.40 -4.81 5.37
CA LEU A 222 -4.75 -6.16 5.82
C LEU A 222 -3.47 -6.96 6.07
N CYS A 223 -3.27 -7.40 7.31
CA CYS A 223 -2.17 -8.31 7.63
C CYS A 223 -2.38 -9.68 6.98
N SER A 224 -1.36 -10.20 6.31
CA SER A 224 -1.35 -11.55 5.72
C SER A 224 -2.57 -11.89 4.87
N ALA A 225 -3.12 -10.90 4.15
CA ALA A 225 -4.42 -10.99 3.47
C ALA A 225 -4.60 -12.24 2.59
N PHE A 226 -3.56 -12.67 1.87
CA PHE A 226 -3.62 -13.85 1.01
C PHE A 226 -3.90 -15.15 1.76
N PHE A 227 -3.34 -15.31 2.97
CA PHE A 227 -3.56 -16.51 3.79
C PHE A 227 -4.95 -16.55 4.41
N SER A 228 -5.68 -15.44 4.39
CA SER A 228 -7.06 -15.41 4.88
C SER A 228 -8.08 -16.06 3.94
N ILE A 229 -7.71 -16.29 2.68
CA ILE A 229 -8.59 -16.89 1.68
C ILE A 229 -8.30 -18.40 1.59
N PRO A 230 -9.26 -19.27 1.92
CA PRO A 230 -9.03 -20.71 1.90
C PRO A 230 -8.86 -21.25 0.49
N ILE A 231 -8.00 -22.26 0.33
CA ILE A 231 -7.83 -23.03 -0.90
C ILE A 231 -8.68 -24.31 -0.81
N HIS A 232 -9.38 -24.62 -1.89
CA HIS A 232 -10.17 -25.85 -2.00
C HIS A 232 -9.27 -27.09 -1.85
N GLU A 233 -9.76 -28.12 -1.14
CA GLU A 233 -8.99 -29.34 -0.80
C GLU A 233 -8.29 -29.96 -2.01
N ASN A 234 -9.04 -30.14 -3.10
CA ASN A 234 -8.53 -30.67 -4.37
C ASN A 234 -7.47 -29.81 -5.07
N SER A 235 -7.18 -28.60 -4.59
CA SER A 235 -6.19 -27.69 -5.18
C SER A 235 -4.98 -27.45 -4.27
N ARG A 236 -5.00 -27.90 -3.00
CA ARG A 236 -3.92 -27.64 -2.04
C ARG A 236 -2.58 -28.24 -2.50
N HIS A 237 -2.62 -29.43 -3.08
CA HIS A 237 -1.43 -30.18 -3.53
C HIS A 237 -0.60 -29.42 -4.59
N ILE A 238 -1.20 -28.49 -5.33
CA ILE A 238 -0.54 -27.70 -6.41
C ILE A 238 0.59 -26.82 -5.85
N PHE A 239 0.51 -26.42 -4.58
CA PHE A 239 1.45 -25.51 -3.93
C PHE A 239 2.42 -26.22 -2.98
N ALA A 240 2.68 -27.51 -3.19
CA ALA A 240 3.64 -28.25 -2.38
C ALA A 240 5.08 -27.74 -2.55
N PHE A 241 5.88 -27.91 -1.50
CA PHE A 241 7.30 -27.58 -1.45
C PHE A 241 8.03 -28.56 -0.50
N THR A 242 9.37 -28.55 -0.56
CA THR A 242 10.26 -29.37 0.29
C THR A 242 11.29 -28.48 0.98
#